data_AF-A0A7V4KDR1-F1
#
_entry.id   AF-A0A7V4KDR1-F1
#
_cell.length_a   1.000
_cell.length_b   1.000
_cell.length_c   1.000
_cell.angle_alpha   90.00
_cell.angle_beta   90.00
_cell.angle_gamma   90.00
#
_symmetry.space_group_name_H-M   'P 1'
#
loop_
_entity.id
_entity.type
_entity.pdbx_description
1 polymer ?
#
loop_
_entity_poly.entity_id
_entity_poly.type
_entity_poly.pdbx_seq_one_letter_code
_entity_poly.pdbx_strand_id
1 'polypeptide(L)' 'MKVLHVINSLRAGGAEKLVDELVPVLNGFEDIRADVLILSNENNAFERALVEKGVNIKTSPIKDMRRISIT' A
#
# COMPACT_ATOMS: atom_id res chain seq x y z
N MET A 1 -16.35 0.04 -8.15
CA MET A 1 -15.84 0.84 -7.02
C MET A 1 -14.31 0.86 -7.06
N LYS A 2 -13.69 2.03 -6.84
CA LYS A 2 -12.23 2.18 -6.81
C LYS A 2 -11.79 2.56 -5.39
N VAL A 3 -10.87 1.80 -4.82
CA VAL A 3 -10.37 1.96 -3.45
C VAL A 3 -8.85 2.16 -3.51
N LEU A 4 -8.35 3.15 -2.79
CA LEU A 4 -6.92 3.38 -2.63
C LEU A 4 -6.57 3.28 -1.15
N HIS A 5 -5.83 2.23 -0.78
CA HIS A 5 -5.28 2.08 0.56
C HIS A 5 -4.01 2.90 0.69
N VAL A 6 -4.04 3.96 1.50
CA VAL A 6 -2.86 4.79 1.77
C VAL A 6 -2.25 4.34 3.08
N ILE A 7 -0.99 3.90 3.05
CA ILE A 7 -0.24 3.44 4.23
C ILE A 7 1.14 4.07 4.28
N ASN A 8 1.65 4.30 5.48
CA ASN A 8 2.96 4.91 5.66
C ASN A 8 4.10 4.00 5.18
N SER A 9 4.03 2.70 5.43
CA SER A 9 5.08 1.74 5.07
C SER A 9 4.52 0.32 4.95
N LEU A 10 5.25 -0.59 4.33
CA LEU A 10 4.95 -2.04 4.35
C LEU A 10 5.88 -2.81 5.31
N ARG A 11 6.11 -2.27 6.52
CA ARG A 11 6.94 -2.90 7.55
C ARG A 11 6.21 -4.06 8.23
N ALA A 12 6.93 -4.88 8.98
CA ALA A 12 6.33 -5.97 9.77
C ALA A 12 5.40 -5.38 10.85
N GLY A 13 4.10 -5.37 10.58
CA GLY A 13 3.07 -4.79 11.45
C GLY A 13 1.67 -5.32 11.14
N GLY A 14 0.70 -4.97 12.01
CA GLY A 14 -0.67 -5.48 11.92
C GLY A 14 -1.45 -4.87 10.75
N ALA A 15 -1.26 -3.58 10.48
CA ALA A 15 -1.94 -2.90 9.38
C ALA A 15 -1.46 -3.42 8.02
N GLU A 16 -0.17 -3.71 7.91
CA GLU A 16 0.46 -4.26 6.71
C GLU A 16 0.00 -5.69 6.43
N LYS A 17 -0.11 -6.52 7.47
CA LYS A 17 -0.69 -7.85 7.34
C LYS A 17 -2.15 -7.79 6.87
N LEU A 18 -2.93 -6.86 7.42
CA LEU A 18 -4.31 -6.66 7.00
C LEU A 18 -4.39 -6.27 5.52
N VAL A 19 -3.53 -5.36 5.05
CA VAL A 19 -3.46 -4.96 3.63
C VAL A 19 -3.07 -6.15 2.74
N ASP A 20 -2.08 -6.95 3.16
CA ASP A 20 -1.60 -8.13 2.44
C ASP A 20 -2.67 -9.23 2.28
N GLU A 21 -3.57 -9.36 3.25
CA GLU A 21 -4.67 -10.34 3.22
C GLU A 21 -5.93 -9.77 2.53
N LEU A 22 -6.28 -8.51 2.79
CA LEU A 22 -7.56 -7.92 2.36
C LEU A 22 -7.54 -7.44 0.92
N VAL A 23 -6.49 -6.74 0.49
CA VAL A 23 -6.46 -6.11 -0.85
C VAL A 23 -6.56 -7.13 -1.99
N PRO A 24 -5.87 -8.29 -1.94
CA PRO A 24 -6.06 -9.34 -2.93
C PRO A 24 -7.50 -9.87 -2.98
N VAL A 25 -8.13 -10.04 -1.81
CA VAL A 25 -9.54 -10.48 -1.72
C VAL A 25 -10.48 -9.46 -2.34
N LEU A 26 -10.25 -8.16 -2.08
CA LEU A 26 -11.03 -7.07 -2.68
C LEU A 26 -10.92 -7.04 -4.21
N ASN A 27 -9.75 -7.31 -4.77
CA ASN A 27 -9.56 -7.41 -6.22
C ASN A 27 -10.19 -8.67 -6.84
N GLY A 28 -10.66 -9.62 -6.02
CA GLY A 28 -11.41 -10.79 -6.49
C GLY A 28 -12.88 -10.52 -6.82
N PHE A 29 -13.43 -9.36 -6.44
CA PHE A 29 -14.80 -8.97 -6.77
C PHE A 29 -14.83 -8.24 -8.12
N GLU A 30 -15.73 -8.65 -9.04
CA GLU A 30 -15.79 -8.13 -10.42
C GLU A 30 -15.83 -6.60 -10.51
N ASP A 31 -16.53 -5.94 -9.58
CA ASP A 31 -16.73 -4.49 -9.60
C ASP A 31 -15.86 -3.73 -8.59
N ILE A 32 -14.80 -4.33 -8.05
CA ILE A 32 -13.90 -3.66 -7.10
C ILE A 32 -12.47 -3.65 -7.62
N ARG A 33 -11.85 -2.47 -7.57
CA ARG A 33 -10.41 -2.31 -7.77
C ARG A 33 -9.81 -1.65 -6.54
N ALA A 34 -8.91 -2.37 -5.87
CA ALA A 34 -8.18 -1.92 -4.71
C ALA A 34 -6.68 -1.81 -5.05
N ASP A 35 -6.16 -0.59 -4.97
CA ASP A 35 -4.73 -0.27 -5.15
C ASP A 35 -4.12 0.13 -3.79
N VAL A 36 -2.79 0.02 -3.65
CA VAL A 36 -2.06 0.44 -2.44
C VAL A 36 -1.11 1.59 -2.76
N LEU A 37 -1.12 2.67 -1.96
CA LEU A 37 -0.15 3.76 -1.99
C LEU A 37 0.70 3.73 -0.72
N ILE A 38 2.02 3.61 -0.88
CA ILE A 38 2.99 3.64 0.21
C ILE A 38 3.63 5.03 0.28
N LEU A 39 3.62 5.64 1.46
CA LEU A 39 4.15 7.01 1.65
C LEU A 39 5.65 7.05 1.99
N SER A 40 6.22 6.00 2.56
CA SER A 40 7.65 5.89 2.91
C SER A 40 8.27 4.65 2.29
N ASN A 41 9.40 4.83 1.62
CA ASN A 41 10.07 3.77 0.86
C ASN A 41 11.09 2.97 1.68
N GLU A 42 10.86 2.84 3.00
CA GLU A 42 11.81 2.16 3.89
C GLU A 42 11.28 0.82 4.41
N ASN A 43 11.96 -0.26 4.02
CA ASN A 43 11.80 -1.62 4.54
C ASN A 43 10.43 -2.27 4.27
N ASN A 44 10.11 -2.49 3.00
CA ASN A 44 8.85 -3.09 2.56
C ASN A 44 8.92 -4.63 2.51
N ALA A 45 8.78 -5.30 3.65
CA ALA A 45 8.81 -6.76 3.74
C ALA A 45 7.66 -7.43 2.94
N PHE A 46 6.52 -6.75 2.81
CA PHE A 46 5.32 -7.28 2.15
C PHE A 46 5.13 -6.84 0.70
N GLU A 47 6.00 -5.99 0.16
CA GLU A 47 5.84 -5.49 -1.22
C GLU A 47 5.90 -6.63 -2.25
N ARG A 48 6.84 -7.56 -2.09
CA ARG A 48 6.95 -8.73 -2.98
C ARG A 48 5.70 -9.60 -2.94
N ALA A 49 5.17 -9.88 -1.76
CA ALA A 49 3.98 -10.71 -1.59
C ALA A 49 2.74 -10.10 -2.25
N LEU A 50 2.56 -8.79 -2.12
CA LEU A 50 1.45 -8.06 -2.74
C LEU A 50 1.57 -8.03 -4.28
N VAL A 51 2.78 -7.83 -4.82
CA VAL A 51 3.03 -7.85 -6.27
C VAL A 51 2.78 -9.25 -6.85
N GLU A 52 3.23 -10.31 -6.17
CA GLU A 52 2.97 -11.70 -6.57
C GLU A 52 1.47 -12.04 -6.60
N LYS A 53 0.67 -11.41 -5.74
CA LYS A 53 -0.80 -11.52 -5.72
C LYS A 53 -1.49 -10.60 -6.73
N GLY A 54 -0.74 -9.90 -7.59
CA GLY A 54 -1.28 -9.02 -8.63
C GLY A 54 -1.81 -7.68 -8.12
N VAL A 55 -1.46 -7.28 -6.89
CA VAL A 55 -1.87 -5.97 -6.34
C VAL A 55 -0.99 -4.87 -6.93
N ASN A 56 -1.64 -3.80 -7.38
CA ASN A 56 -0.96 -2.63 -7.92
C ASN A 56 -0.54 -1.68 -6.78
N ILE A 57 0.78 -1.54 -6.62
CA ILE A 57 1.41 -0.72 -5.59
C ILE A 57 1.97 0.55 -6.22
N LYS A 58 1.71 1.68 -5.58
CA LYS A 58 2.29 2.98 -5.90
C LYS A 58 3.13 3.46 -4.73
N THR A 59 4.26 4.08 -5.01
CA THR A 59 5.10 4.73 -4.01
C THR A 59 5.06 6.23 -4.19
N SER A 60 4.96 6.96 -3.08
CA SER A 60 5.05 8.41 -3.09
C SER A 60 6.50 8.84 -3.38
N PRO A 61 6.73 9.83 -4.26
CA PRO A 61 8.07 10.40 -4.45
C PRO A 61 8.55 11.22 -3.24
N ILE A 62 7.65 11.54 -2.29
CA ILE A 62 7.95 12.35 -1.12
C ILE A 62 8.61 11.47 -0.07
N LYS A 63 9.94 11.47 -0.06
CA LYS A 63 10.79 10.65 0.83
C LYS A 63 10.57 10.92 2.33
N ASP A 64 9.99 12.07 2.69
CA ASP A 64 9.75 12.44 4.08
C ASP A 64 8.55 13.40 4.17
N MET A 65 7.33 12.84 4.25
CA MET A 65 6.10 13.63 4.36
C MET A 65 6.04 14.47 5.66
N ARG A 66 6.87 14.14 6.64
CA ARG A 66 7.05 14.94 7.88
C ARG A 66 7.79 16.26 7.65
N ARG A 67 8.42 16.43 6.48
CA ARG A 67 9.21 17.61 6.09
C ARG A 67 8.47 18.57 5.17
N ILE A 68 7.13 18.52 5.14
CA ILE A 68 6.34 19.60 4.55
C ILE A 68 6.47 20.81 5.47
N SER A 69 7.55 21.57 5.30
CA SER A 69 7.71 22.89 5.88
C SER A 69 6.74 23.82 5.17
N ILE A 70 5.70 24.24 5.87
CA ILE A 70 4.85 25.35 5.44
C ILE A 70 5.67 26.61 5.76
N THR A 71 6.48 27.07 4.81
CA THR A 71 7.21 28.33 4.88
C THR A 71 6.63 29.29 3.85
#